data_AF-A0A2E7C1N1-F1
#
_entry.id   AF-A0A2E7C1N1-F1
#
_cell.length_a   1.000
_cell.length_b   1.000
_cell.length_c   1.000
_cell.angle_alpha   90.00
_cell.angle_beta   90.00
_cell.angle_gamma   90.00
#
_symmetry.space_group_name_H-M   'P 1'
#
loop_
_entity.id
_entity.type
_entity.pdbx_description
1 polymer ?
#
loop_
_entity_poly.entity_id
_entity_poly.type
_entity_poly.pdbx_seq_one_letter_code
_entity_poly.pdbx_strand_id
1 'polypeptide(L)'
;MKSALDNDYRASLWPLPPRLHTAEGDARRVGVELEFSGIRLEQIANLIREQLGGELDTVSPYESLVRNTELGDFKVELDSAWLKRRGRERADVASDELATLGENMLKLAAEQLVPFEVVSPPIAMSDLWRLGALLQVLQRSGARGTADAPHYAFGLHLNPELPGLDAATILAYLRAFCCLSDWLRMRSKVNVSRRITPYIDPYEKSYVSRLLAPDYNPDEQQLIADYLAANPTRNRALDMLPLFSHLDQPRVRAAIPDDRVGSRPTLHYRLPNCEIDDPNWSLARPWRDWLQVDALACDPARLEAAVSRYREHLGGISGGLFGDWAQASAEFLLPELC
;
A
#
# COMPACT_ATOMS: atom_id res chain seq x y z
N MET A 1 -18.98 -26.91 -3.27
CA MET A 1 -17.92 -27.25 -2.30
C MET A 1 -16.59 -27.05 -2.98
N LYS A 2 -15.79 -26.05 -2.57
CA LYS A 2 -14.36 -26.00 -2.92
C LYS A 2 -13.70 -27.16 -2.16
N SER A 3 -12.94 -28.03 -2.82
CA SER A 3 -12.31 -29.17 -2.14
C SER A 3 -11.12 -28.68 -1.31
N ALA A 4 -10.85 -29.30 -0.17
CA ALA A 4 -9.67 -28.97 0.66
C ALA A 4 -8.36 -29.10 -0.14
N LEU A 5 -8.31 -30.07 -1.06
CA LEU A 5 -7.20 -30.29 -1.99
C LEU A 5 -6.92 -29.08 -2.90
N ASP A 6 -7.94 -28.32 -3.31
CA ASP A 6 -7.77 -27.09 -4.11
C ASP A 6 -7.20 -25.94 -3.26
N ASN A 7 -7.58 -25.86 -1.99
CA ASN A 7 -7.04 -24.85 -1.07
C ASN A 7 -5.57 -25.10 -0.73
N ASP A 8 -5.19 -26.34 -0.43
CA ASP A 8 -3.79 -26.69 -0.12
C ASP A 8 -2.89 -26.42 -1.33
N TYR A 9 -3.34 -26.77 -2.53
CA TYR A 9 -2.62 -26.48 -3.77
C TYR A 9 -2.44 -24.97 -3.97
N ARG A 10 -3.51 -24.18 -3.82
CA ARG A 10 -3.43 -22.71 -3.96
C ARG A 10 -2.52 -22.07 -2.92
N ALA A 11 -2.57 -22.54 -1.67
CA ALA A 11 -1.67 -22.09 -0.61
C ALA A 11 -0.20 -22.39 -0.97
N SER A 12 0.07 -23.58 -1.52
CA SER A 12 1.44 -23.99 -1.90
C SER A 12 2.05 -23.17 -3.04
N LEU A 13 1.21 -22.55 -3.88
CA LEU A 13 1.64 -21.68 -4.97
C LEU A 13 1.81 -20.21 -4.55
N TRP A 14 1.34 -19.85 -3.35
CA TRP A 14 1.41 -18.46 -2.89
C TRP A 14 2.85 -18.10 -2.53
N PRO A 15 3.42 -17.01 -3.08
CA PRO A 15 4.79 -16.64 -2.77
C PRO A 15 4.85 -16.07 -1.35
N LEU A 16 5.88 -16.48 -0.61
CA LEU A 16 6.07 -16.15 0.80
C LEU A 16 7.38 -15.37 1.01
N PRO A 17 7.46 -14.53 2.04
CA PRO A 17 8.71 -13.85 2.40
C PRO A 17 9.75 -14.83 2.95
N PRO A 18 11.04 -14.50 2.90
CA PRO A 18 12.09 -15.33 3.50
C PRO A 18 11.94 -15.52 5.01
N ARG A 19 11.32 -14.55 5.70
CA ARG A 19 11.01 -14.63 7.13
C ARG A 19 9.50 -14.60 7.33
N LEU A 20 8.95 -15.70 7.83
CA LEU A 20 7.51 -15.86 8.10
C LEU A 20 7.08 -15.40 9.49
N HIS A 21 8.02 -15.27 10.43
CA HIS A 21 7.72 -14.96 11.82
C HIS A 21 8.38 -13.65 12.25
N THR A 22 7.80 -12.99 13.24
CA THR A 22 8.38 -11.83 13.94
C THR A 22 9.52 -12.30 14.86
N ALA A 23 10.23 -11.35 15.49
CA ALA A 23 11.28 -11.64 16.45
C ALA A 23 10.74 -12.37 17.69
N GLU A 24 9.45 -12.18 17.99
CA GLU A 24 8.71 -12.80 19.09
C GLU A 24 8.19 -14.21 18.72
N GLY A 25 8.34 -14.63 17.46
CA GLY A 25 7.90 -15.94 16.98
C GLY A 25 6.47 -15.99 16.46
N ASP A 26 5.74 -14.87 16.46
CA ASP A 26 4.39 -14.78 15.90
C ASP A 26 4.42 -14.81 14.37
N ALA A 27 3.38 -15.37 13.75
CA ALA A 27 3.25 -15.33 12.29
C ALA A 27 3.09 -13.88 11.81
N ARG A 28 3.97 -13.44 10.88
CA ARG A 28 3.90 -12.10 10.29
C ARG A 28 2.60 -11.92 9.51
N ARG A 29 2.04 -10.72 9.65
CA ARG A 29 0.78 -10.34 9.04
C ARG A 29 0.93 -9.22 8.02
N VAL A 30 -0.07 -9.08 7.18
CA VAL A 30 -0.19 -8.00 6.20
C VAL A 30 -1.62 -7.52 6.16
N GLY A 31 -1.81 -6.22 6.35
CA GLY A 31 -3.09 -5.56 6.04
C GLY A 31 -3.17 -5.23 4.56
N VAL A 32 -4.37 -5.26 4.00
CA VAL A 32 -4.64 -4.95 2.60
C VAL A 32 -5.76 -3.91 2.53
N GLU A 33 -5.52 -2.82 1.81
CA GLU A 33 -6.52 -1.79 1.53
C GLU A 33 -6.74 -1.73 0.02
N LEU A 34 -7.99 -1.84 -0.42
CA LEU A 34 -8.39 -1.85 -1.83
C LEU A 34 -9.35 -0.71 -2.11
N GLU A 35 -8.94 0.23 -2.95
CA GLU A 35 -9.82 1.28 -3.46
C GLU A 35 -10.42 0.86 -4.80
N PHE A 36 -11.73 1.00 -5.00
CA PHE A 36 -12.40 0.75 -6.28
C PHE A 36 -13.78 1.41 -6.32
N SER A 37 -14.43 1.40 -7.48
CA SER A 37 -15.80 1.89 -7.65
C SER A 37 -16.68 0.86 -8.39
N GLY A 38 -17.91 1.24 -8.75
CA GLY A 38 -18.82 0.41 -9.56
C GLY A 38 -19.72 -0.54 -8.76
N ILE A 39 -19.48 -0.72 -7.47
CA ILE A 39 -20.30 -1.55 -6.57
C ILE A 39 -20.75 -0.70 -5.38
N ARG A 40 -22.00 -0.89 -4.94
CA ARG A 40 -22.52 -0.22 -3.73
C ARG A 40 -21.96 -0.87 -2.46
N LEU A 41 -21.76 -0.07 -1.42
CA LEU A 41 -21.25 -0.49 -0.11
C LEU A 41 -21.92 -1.76 0.44
N GLU A 42 -23.25 -1.79 0.48
CA GLU A 42 -24.01 -2.96 0.97
C GLU A 42 -23.68 -4.24 0.18
N GLN A 43 -23.52 -4.12 -1.14
CA GLN A 43 -23.18 -5.26 -1.98
C GLN A 43 -21.74 -5.70 -1.73
N ILE A 44 -20.78 -4.77 -1.57
CA ILE A 44 -19.39 -5.11 -1.21
C ILE A 44 -19.37 -5.90 0.11
N ALA A 45 -20.04 -5.39 1.15
CA ALA A 45 -20.09 -6.05 2.45
C ALA A 45 -20.74 -7.44 2.39
N ASN A 46 -21.84 -7.59 1.64
CA ASN A 46 -22.48 -8.90 1.41
C ASN A 46 -21.54 -9.88 0.68
N LEU A 47 -20.79 -9.43 -0.34
CA LEU A 47 -19.84 -10.28 -1.06
C LEU A 47 -18.69 -10.75 -0.16
N ILE A 48 -18.19 -9.88 0.72
CA ILE A 48 -17.20 -10.26 1.74
C ILE A 48 -17.80 -11.35 2.65
N ARG A 49 -19.00 -11.13 3.18
CA ARG A 49 -19.69 -12.12 4.03
C ARG A 49 -19.89 -13.46 3.32
N GLU A 50 -20.30 -13.45 2.06
CA GLU A 50 -20.52 -14.67 1.27
C GLU A 50 -19.23 -15.44 1.00
N GLN A 51 -18.10 -14.74 0.81
CA GLN A 51 -16.82 -15.40 0.53
C GLN A 51 -16.04 -15.82 1.78
N LEU A 52 -16.17 -15.08 2.89
CA LEU A 52 -15.33 -15.23 4.08
C LEU A 52 -16.14 -15.47 5.37
N GLY A 53 -17.47 -15.58 5.29
CA GLY A 53 -18.34 -15.72 6.46
C GLY A 53 -18.47 -14.42 7.26
N GLY A 54 -18.88 -14.56 8.52
CA GLY A 54 -19.05 -13.42 9.43
C GLY A 54 -20.45 -12.79 9.40
N GLU A 55 -20.56 -11.63 10.05
CA GLU A 55 -21.81 -10.92 10.30
C GLU A 55 -21.71 -9.46 9.80
N LEU A 56 -22.78 -8.97 9.19
CA LEU A 56 -22.84 -7.58 8.74
C LEU A 56 -23.23 -6.66 9.90
N ASP A 57 -22.40 -5.65 10.11
CA ASP A 57 -22.61 -4.55 11.06
C ASP A 57 -22.61 -3.24 10.25
N THR A 58 -23.81 -2.71 9.96
CA THR A 58 -23.96 -1.45 9.22
C THR A 58 -23.82 -0.29 10.19
N VAL A 59 -22.66 0.37 10.16
CA VAL A 59 -22.32 1.49 11.05
C VAL A 59 -23.01 2.77 10.58
N SER A 60 -22.97 3.05 9.27
CA SER A 60 -23.59 4.23 8.65
C SER A 60 -23.86 4.01 7.16
N PRO A 61 -24.51 4.95 6.44
CA PRO A 61 -24.64 4.88 4.98
C PRO A 61 -23.32 4.83 4.21
N TYR A 62 -22.21 5.22 4.86
CA TYR A 62 -20.89 5.34 4.26
C TYR A 62 -19.86 4.37 4.87
N GLU A 63 -20.28 3.53 5.81
CA GLU A 63 -19.39 2.61 6.52
C GLU A 63 -20.14 1.34 6.95
N SER A 64 -19.58 0.18 6.62
CA SER A 64 -20.03 -1.12 7.11
C SER A 64 -18.84 -1.98 7.53
N LEU A 65 -19.05 -2.79 8.55
CA LEU A 65 -18.11 -3.77 9.04
C LEU A 65 -18.66 -5.17 8.73
N VAL A 66 -17.77 -6.07 8.31
CA VAL A 66 -18.06 -7.50 8.25
C VAL A 66 -17.25 -8.17 9.34
N ARG A 67 -17.91 -8.45 10.46
CA ARG A 67 -17.25 -8.95 11.67
C ARG A 67 -17.12 -10.45 11.67
N ASN A 68 -16.11 -10.96 12.38
CA ASN A 68 -15.93 -12.39 12.63
C ASN A 68 -15.86 -13.23 11.34
N THR A 69 -15.25 -12.68 10.28
CA THR A 69 -14.93 -13.48 9.08
C THR A 69 -13.82 -14.48 9.43
N GLU A 70 -13.61 -15.48 8.59
CA GLU A 70 -12.52 -16.44 8.75
C GLU A 70 -11.10 -15.83 8.66
N LEU A 71 -11.00 -14.53 8.34
CA LEU A 71 -9.75 -13.76 8.32
C LEU A 71 -9.72 -12.61 9.34
N GLY A 72 -10.82 -12.35 10.07
CA GLY A 72 -11.00 -11.22 10.99
C GLY A 72 -12.00 -10.17 10.48
N ASP A 73 -12.06 -9.01 11.14
CA ASP A 73 -13.03 -7.96 10.80
C ASP A 73 -12.59 -7.16 9.56
N PHE A 74 -13.45 -7.11 8.54
CA PHE A 74 -13.28 -6.23 7.38
C PHE A 74 -14.05 -4.94 7.58
N LYS A 75 -13.49 -3.84 7.08
CA LYS A 75 -14.18 -2.55 6.97
C LYS A 75 -14.39 -2.19 5.50
N VAL A 76 -15.57 -1.69 5.19
CA VAL A 76 -15.91 -1.11 3.89
C VAL A 76 -16.36 0.32 4.15
N GLU A 77 -15.64 1.28 3.60
CA GLU A 77 -15.96 2.69 3.79
C GLU A 77 -15.91 3.49 2.49
N LEU A 78 -16.63 4.59 2.45
CA LEU A 78 -16.53 5.56 1.37
C LEU A 78 -15.25 6.38 1.55
N ASP A 79 -14.41 6.46 0.52
CA ASP A 79 -13.13 7.16 0.62
C ASP A 79 -13.35 8.68 0.77
N SER A 80 -13.18 9.14 2.02
CA SER A 80 -13.32 10.53 2.41
C SER A 80 -12.21 11.43 1.86
N ALA A 81 -11.04 10.88 1.47
CA ALA A 81 -9.95 11.64 0.88
C ALA A 81 -10.33 12.10 -0.54
N TRP A 82 -10.99 11.25 -1.32
CA TRP A 82 -11.55 11.61 -2.61
C TRP A 82 -12.60 12.73 -2.50
N LEU A 83 -13.52 12.64 -1.53
CA LEU A 83 -14.53 13.68 -1.29
C LEU A 83 -13.88 15.05 -1.01
N LYS A 84 -12.88 15.07 -0.13
CA LYS A 84 -12.13 16.30 0.23
C LYS A 84 -11.33 16.85 -0.95
N ARG A 85 -10.82 16.00 -1.85
CA ARG A 85 -10.13 16.42 -3.08
C ARG A 85 -11.08 17.13 -4.03
N ARG A 86 -12.23 16.51 -4.32
CA ARG A 86 -13.21 17.08 -5.26
C ARG A 86 -13.86 18.35 -4.74
N GLY A 87 -14.04 18.46 -3.42
CA GLY A 87 -14.48 19.71 -2.79
C GLY A 87 -13.51 20.88 -3.00
N ARG A 88 -12.20 20.61 -3.01
CA ARG A 88 -11.16 21.63 -3.27
C ARG A 88 -11.06 21.98 -4.76
N GLU A 89 -11.07 20.98 -5.63
CA GLU A 89 -11.04 21.20 -7.09
C GLU A 89 -12.30 21.92 -7.61
N ARG A 90 -13.48 21.68 -7.01
CA ARG A 90 -14.73 22.40 -7.36
C ARG A 90 -14.74 23.86 -6.89
N ALA A 91 -14.03 24.19 -5.82
CA ALA A 91 -13.94 25.57 -5.34
C ALA A 91 -13.15 26.46 -6.31
N ASP A 92 -12.22 25.89 -7.10
CA ASP A 92 -11.41 26.62 -8.09
C ASP A 92 -12.09 26.76 -9.47
N VAL A 93 -13.19 26.04 -9.74
CA VAL A 93 -13.82 25.96 -11.09
C VAL A 93 -15.29 26.39 -11.09
N ALA A 94 -15.77 27.10 -10.06
CA ALA A 94 -17.15 27.59 -10.02
C ALA A 94 -17.36 28.76 -11.02
N SER A 95 -17.58 28.44 -12.30
CA SER A 95 -18.30 29.29 -13.25
C SER A 95 -19.81 28.98 -13.19
N ASP A 96 -20.62 30.04 -13.33
CA ASP A 96 -22.08 30.16 -13.12
C ASP A 96 -23.01 29.06 -13.68
N GLU A 97 -22.56 28.13 -14.51
CA GLU A 97 -23.42 27.11 -15.13
C GLU A 97 -23.85 25.99 -14.16
N LEU A 98 -23.07 25.73 -13.09
CA LEU A 98 -23.34 24.64 -12.12
C LEU A 98 -24.43 24.95 -11.10
N ALA A 99 -24.85 26.21 -10.96
CA ALA A 99 -25.85 26.63 -9.97
C ALA A 99 -27.28 26.15 -10.26
N THR A 100 -27.53 25.61 -11.47
CA THR A 100 -28.87 25.20 -11.93
C THR A 100 -29.18 23.71 -11.70
N LEU A 101 -28.18 22.89 -11.39
CA LEU A 101 -28.38 21.50 -11.00
C LEU A 101 -28.58 21.43 -9.48
N GLY A 102 -29.76 21.02 -9.01
CA GLY A 102 -30.06 20.96 -7.59
C GLY A 102 -29.06 20.10 -6.80
N GLU A 103 -28.63 20.57 -5.63
CA GLU A 103 -27.61 19.95 -4.78
C GLU A 103 -27.83 18.45 -4.53
N ASN A 104 -29.09 18.02 -4.41
CA ASN A 104 -29.45 16.63 -4.13
C ASN A 104 -29.24 15.68 -5.32
N MET A 105 -29.44 16.13 -6.56
CA MET A 105 -29.15 15.31 -7.76
C MET A 105 -27.65 15.21 -8.02
N LEU A 106 -26.91 16.29 -7.76
CA LEU A 106 -25.44 16.28 -7.80
C LEU A 106 -24.84 15.36 -6.73
N LYS A 107 -25.46 15.27 -5.55
CA LYS A 107 -25.03 14.38 -4.46
C LYS A 107 -25.23 12.91 -4.81
N LEU A 108 -26.40 12.54 -5.32
CA LEU A 108 -26.71 11.18 -5.79
C LEU A 108 -25.85 10.74 -7.00
N ALA A 109 -25.59 11.64 -7.94
CA ALA A 109 -24.70 11.35 -9.07
C ALA A 109 -23.22 11.30 -8.65
N ALA A 110 -22.82 12.09 -7.65
CA ALA A 110 -21.48 12.02 -7.07
C ALA A 110 -21.26 10.72 -6.28
N GLU A 111 -22.27 10.22 -5.55
CA GLU A 111 -22.24 8.96 -4.80
C GLU A 111 -21.96 7.74 -5.69
N GLN A 112 -22.42 7.73 -6.95
CA GLN A 112 -22.09 6.68 -7.92
C GLN A 112 -20.64 6.74 -8.44
N LEU A 113 -19.95 7.86 -8.20
CA LEU A 113 -18.58 8.11 -8.66
C LEU A 113 -17.55 8.08 -7.52
N VAL A 114 -17.98 7.96 -6.26
CA VAL A 114 -17.05 7.94 -5.12
C VAL A 114 -16.44 6.55 -4.97
N PRO A 115 -15.11 6.42 -4.85
CA PRO A 115 -14.49 5.17 -4.46
C PRO A 115 -14.98 4.66 -3.10
N PHE A 116 -15.10 3.34 -3.01
CA PHE A 116 -15.12 2.64 -1.74
C PHE A 116 -13.73 2.05 -1.48
N GLU A 117 -13.36 2.03 -0.20
CA GLU A 117 -12.17 1.37 0.31
C GLU A 117 -12.61 0.12 1.09
N VAL A 118 -12.02 -1.02 0.76
CA VAL A 118 -12.10 -2.25 1.55
C VAL A 118 -10.80 -2.40 2.32
N VAL A 119 -10.88 -2.35 3.64
CA VAL A 119 -9.75 -2.53 4.56
C VAL A 119 -9.86 -3.91 5.19
N SER A 120 -8.85 -4.73 4.99
CA SER A 120 -8.75 -6.06 5.61
C SER A 120 -8.26 -5.97 7.05
N PRO A 121 -8.56 -6.98 7.89
CA PRO A 121 -7.79 -7.19 9.11
C PRO A 121 -6.32 -7.54 8.75
N PRO A 122 -5.38 -7.50 9.71
CA PRO A 122 -4.05 -8.07 9.51
C PRO A 122 -4.12 -9.59 9.28
N ILE A 123 -3.87 -10.02 8.04
CA ILE A 123 -3.95 -11.42 7.60
C ILE A 123 -2.57 -12.04 7.68
N ALA A 124 -2.45 -13.27 8.19
CA ALA A 124 -1.18 -14.01 8.14
C ALA A 124 -0.69 -14.08 6.68
N MET A 125 0.59 -13.82 6.42
CA MET A 125 1.11 -13.77 5.05
C MET A 125 0.88 -15.09 4.28
N SER A 126 0.82 -16.23 4.99
CA SER A 126 0.47 -17.55 4.46
C SER A 126 -0.98 -17.71 4.03
N ASP A 127 -1.88 -16.86 4.51
CA ASP A 127 -3.33 -16.89 4.22
C ASP A 127 -3.75 -15.82 3.21
N LEU A 128 -2.84 -14.95 2.77
CA LEU A 128 -3.16 -13.83 1.89
C LEU A 128 -3.79 -14.27 0.56
N TRP A 129 -3.46 -15.47 0.07
CA TRP A 129 -4.05 -16.07 -1.14
C TRP A 129 -5.58 -16.19 -1.08
N ARG A 130 -6.17 -16.25 0.13
CA ARG A 130 -7.61 -16.37 0.35
C ARG A 130 -8.38 -15.17 -0.17
N LEU A 131 -7.74 -13.98 -0.21
CA LEU A 131 -8.34 -12.78 -0.81
C LEU A 131 -8.59 -12.91 -2.33
N GLY A 132 -7.90 -13.84 -3.01
CA GLY A 132 -8.07 -14.02 -4.46
C GLY A 132 -9.50 -14.36 -4.87
N ALA A 133 -10.23 -15.14 -4.06
CA ALA A 133 -11.64 -15.46 -4.36
C ALA A 133 -12.55 -14.23 -4.19
N LEU A 134 -12.32 -13.42 -3.15
CA LEU A 134 -13.04 -12.16 -2.93
C LEU A 134 -12.83 -11.20 -4.10
N LEU A 135 -11.57 -11.00 -4.53
CA LEU A 135 -11.23 -10.13 -5.65
C LEU A 135 -11.93 -10.53 -6.96
N GLN A 136 -11.96 -11.84 -7.27
CA GLN A 136 -12.67 -12.32 -8.46
C GLN A 136 -14.18 -12.07 -8.41
N VAL A 137 -14.79 -12.20 -7.23
CA VAL A 137 -16.23 -11.97 -7.06
C VAL A 137 -16.56 -10.48 -7.11
N LEU A 138 -15.71 -9.62 -6.53
CA LEU A 138 -15.80 -8.17 -6.69
C LEU A 138 -15.69 -7.77 -8.17
N GLN A 139 -14.67 -8.26 -8.89
CA GLN A 139 -14.52 -8.00 -10.33
C GLN A 139 -15.78 -8.39 -11.13
N ARG A 140 -16.28 -9.63 -10.95
CA ARG A 140 -17.50 -10.10 -11.65
C ARG A 140 -18.76 -9.34 -11.27
N SER A 141 -18.77 -8.69 -10.12
CA SER A 141 -19.86 -7.86 -9.63
C SER A 141 -19.80 -6.41 -10.15
N GLY A 142 -18.82 -6.09 -11.01
CA GLY A 142 -18.67 -4.79 -11.65
C GLY A 142 -17.73 -3.83 -10.93
N ALA A 143 -16.79 -4.35 -10.12
CA ALA A 143 -15.74 -3.50 -9.54
C ALA A 143 -14.89 -2.86 -10.63
N ARG A 144 -14.63 -1.57 -10.48
CA ARG A 144 -13.89 -0.73 -11.43
C ARG A 144 -12.61 -0.22 -10.79
N GLY A 145 -11.49 -0.46 -11.47
CA GLY A 145 -10.14 -0.19 -10.99
C GLY A 145 -9.53 1.07 -11.61
N THR A 146 -8.21 1.19 -11.49
CA THR A 146 -7.43 2.34 -11.96
C THR A 146 -7.47 2.52 -13.50
N ALA A 147 -7.81 1.47 -14.27
CA ALA A 147 -7.79 1.52 -15.74
C ALA A 147 -9.03 2.22 -16.33
N ASP A 148 -10.15 2.25 -15.60
CA ASP A 148 -11.43 2.72 -16.11
C ASP A 148 -11.54 4.23 -16.33
N ALA A 149 -10.67 5.05 -15.73
CA ALA A 149 -10.53 6.45 -16.12
C ALA A 149 -9.23 7.11 -15.62
N PRO A 150 -8.66 8.07 -16.37
CA PRO A 150 -7.42 8.78 -15.98
C PRO A 150 -7.47 9.50 -14.63
N HIS A 151 -8.68 9.85 -14.13
CA HIS A 151 -8.90 10.48 -12.83
C HIS A 151 -9.12 9.49 -11.67
N TYR A 152 -9.23 8.19 -11.92
CA TYR A 152 -9.34 7.16 -10.88
C TYR A 152 -7.95 6.74 -10.43
N ALA A 153 -7.45 7.37 -9.37
CA ALA A 153 -6.15 7.09 -8.78
C ALA A 153 -6.19 5.96 -7.74
N PHE A 154 -7.08 4.97 -7.92
CA PHE A 154 -7.36 3.92 -6.94
C PHE A 154 -6.11 3.13 -6.54
N GLY A 155 -5.80 3.14 -5.25
CA GLY A 155 -4.67 2.46 -4.65
C GLY A 155 -4.98 1.03 -4.23
N LEU A 156 -3.94 0.20 -4.31
CA LEU A 156 -3.81 -0.98 -3.46
C LEU A 156 -2.74 -0.64 -2.43
N HIS A 157 -3.07 -0.75 -1.15
CA HIS A 157 -2.08 -0.62 -0.08
C HIS A 157 -1.80 -1.98 0.54
N LEU A 158 -0.51 -2.26 0.74
CA LEU A 158 -0.03 -3.41 1.48
C LEU A 158 0.61 -2.88 2.76
N ASN A 159 0.17 -3.42 3.89
CA ASN A 159 0.66 -3.03 5.21
C ASN A 159 1.42 -4.20 5.88
N PRO A 160 2.60 -4.59 5.34
CA PRO A 160 3.34 -5.73 5.84
C PRO A 160 3.96 -5.42 7.19
N GLU A 161 3.80 -6.36 8.12
CA GLU A 161 4.52 -6.40 9.39
C GLU A 161 5.99 -6.75 9.17
N LEU A 162 6.88 -6.15 9.94
CA LEU A 162 8.33 -6.44 9.86
C LEU A 162 8.69 -7.72 10.63
N PRO A 163 9.78 -8.41 10.26
CA PRO A 163 10.26 -9.58 11.01
C PRO A 163 10.95 -9.19 12.33
N GLY A 164 11.25 -7.91 12.54
CA GLY A 164 11.86 -7.37 13.74
C GLY A 164 11.73 -5.85 13.75
N LEU A 165 11.66 -5.27 14.94
CA LEU A 165 11.44 -3.83 15.13
C LEU A 165 12.70 -3.07 15.58
N ASP A 166 13.85 -3.74 15.62
CA ASP A 166 15.13 -3.08 15.90
C ASP A 166 15.55 -2.14 14.75
N ALA A 167 16.35 -1.14 15.09
CA ALA A 167 16.79 -0.11 14.13
C ALA A 167 17.50 -0.69 12.90
N ALA A 168 18.27 -1.78 13.05
CA ALA A 168 18.99 -2.39 11.94
C ALA A 168 18.01 -3.06 10.96
N THR A 169 17.00 -3.78 11.45
CA THR A 169 15.94 -4.36 10.62
C THR A 169 15.15 -3.27 9.89
N ILE A 170 14.71 -2.22 10.58
CA ILE A 170 13.94 -1.13 9.96
C ILE A 170 14.77 -0.41 8.89
N LEU A 171 16.03 -0.12 9.19
CA LEU A 171 16.95 0.52 8.24
C LEU A 171 17.19 -0.35 7.00
N ALA A 172 17.29 -1.67 7.16
CA ALA A 172 17.45 -2.59 6.04
C ALA A 172 16.26 -2.53 5.07
N TYR A 173 15.02 -2.49 5.59
CA TYR A 173 13.82 -2.35 4.76
C TYR A 173 13.73 -0.97 4.08
N LEU A 174 14.08 0.11 4.78
CA LEU A 174 14.15 1.45 4.18
C LEU A 174 15.18 1.51 3.04
N ARG A 175 16.38 0.95 3.26
CA ARG A 175 17.45 0.88 2.23
C ARG A 175 17.03 0.02 1.04
N ALA A 176 16.47 -1.16 1.29
CA ALA A 176 15.97 -2.06 0.25
C ALA A 176 14.89 -1.38 -0.61
N PHE A 177 13.92 -0.72 0.03
CA PHE A 177 12.89 0.03 -0.67
C PHE A 177 13.49 1.16 -1.51
N CYS A 178 14.42 1.95 -0.95
CA CYS A 178 15.10 3.02 -1.69
C CYS A 178 15.79 2.50 -2.95
N CYS A 179 16.54 1.39 -2.83
CA CYS A 179 17.27 0.78 -3.94
C CYS A 179 16.34 0.25 -5.04
N LEU A 180 15.15 -0.25 -4.68
CA LEU A 180 14.20 -0.82 -5.64
C LEU A 180 13.07 0.14 -6.06
N SER A 181 13.02 1.35 -5.52
CA SER A 181 11.89 2.27 -5.70
C SER A 181 11.62 2.64 -7.16
N ASP A 182 12.66 2.86 -7.97
CA ASP A 182 12.51 3.18 -9.40
C ASP A 182 12.00 1.97 -10.21
N TRP A 183 12.49 0.77 -9.91
CA TRP A 183 11.99 -0.47 -10.49
C TRP A 183 10.52 -0.71 -10.13
N LEU A 184 10.15 -0.55 -8.85
CA LEU A 184 8.76 -0.68 -8.38
C LEU A 184 7.83 0.32 -9.07
N ARG A 185 8.28 1.57 -9.27
CA ARG A 185 7.52 2.62 -9.98
C ARG A 185 7.31 2.25 -11.45
N MET A 186 8.37 1.79 -12.13
CA MET A 186 8.30 1.33 -13.51
C MET A 186 7.33 0.16 -13.64
N ARG A 187 7.44 -0.83 -12.76
CA ARG A 187 6.65 -2.05 -12.81
C ARG A 187 5.17 -1.85 -12.49
N SER A 188 4.89 -0.96 -11.54
CA SER A 188 3.52 -0.55 -11.19
C SER A 188 2.84 0.28 -12.28
N LYS A 189 3.57 0.65 -13.37
CA LYS A 189 3.08 1.53 -14.45
C LYS A 189 2.31 2.73 -13.89
N VAL A 190 2.80 3.32 -12.80
CA VAL A 190 2.10 4.39 -12.10
C VAL A 190 1.80 5.49 -13.12
N ASN A 191 0.53 5.62 -13.49
CA ASN A 191 0.10 6.54 -14.53
C ASN A 191 0.60 7.95 -14.19
N VAL A 192 0.99 8.72 -15.21
CA VAL A 192 1.41 10.12 -15.04
C VAL A 192 0.32 10.94 -14.32
N SER A 193 -0.96 10.53 -14.40
CA SER A 193 -2.06 11.13 -13.63
C SER A 193 -1.99 10.89 -12.11
N ARG A 194 -1.38 9.79 -11.64
CA ARG A 194 -1.13 9.55 -10.20
C ARG A 194 0.00 10.42 -9.64
N ARG A 195 0.87 11.00 -10.48
CA ARG A 195 1.84 12.04 -10.03
C ARG A 195 1.16 13.32 -9.54
N ILE A 196 -0.10 13.53 -9.92
CA ILE A 196 -0.95 14.67 -9.49
C ILE A 196 -1.78 14.29 -8.25
N THR A 197 -1.76 13.01 -7.84
CA THR A 197 -2.51 12.53 -6.68
C THR A 197 -1.56 12.47 -5.47
N PRO A 198 -1.92 13.05 -4.31
CA PRO A 198 -1.16 12.81 -3.09
C PRO A 198 -1.14 11.30 -2.79
N TYR A 199 -0.13 10.86 -2.04
CA TYR A 199 0.09 9.56 -1.38
C TYR A 199 1.20 8.64 -1.92
N ILE A 200 1.93 9.01 -2.97
CA ILE A 200 3.02 8.18 -3.54
C ILE A 200 4.34 8.93 -3.77
N ASP A 201 4.52 10.08 -3.10
CA ASP A 201 5.73 10.89 -3.28
C ASP A 201 6.98 10.06 -2.95
N PRO A 202 8.04 10.14 -3.79
CA PRO A 202 9.32 9.54 -3.45
C PRO A 202 9.91 10.24 -2.23
N TYR A 203 10.83 9.55 -1.56
CA TYR A 203 11.70 10.23 -0.60
C TYR A 203 12.59 11.24 -1.31
N GLU A 204 12.86 12.35 -0.63
CA GLU A 204 13.80 13.36 -1.10
C GLU A 204 15.19 12.75 -1.29
N LYS A 205 15.91 13.16 -2.34
CA LYS A 205 17.25 12.63 -2.66
C LYS A 205 18.21 12.79 -1.49
N SER A 206 18.11 13.88 -0.72
CA SER A 206 18.95 14.13 0.47
C SER A 206 18.71 13.10 1.58
N TYR A 207 17.46 12.68 1.80
CA TYR A 207 17.11 11.65 2.77
C TYR A 207 17.57 10.27 2.30
N VAL A 208 17.37 9.96 1.00
CA VAL A 208 17.88 8.73 0.39
C VAL A 208 19.41 8.65 0.55
N SER A 209 20.15 9.70 0.20
CA SER A 209 21.61 9.75 0.36
C SER A 209 22.05 9.54 1.82
N ARG A 210 21.30 10.07 2.79
CA ARG A 210 21.56 9.83 4.23
C ARG A 210 21.38 8.36 4.57
N LEU A 211 20.23 7.76 4.20
CA LEU A 211 19.96 6.34 4.49
C LEU A 211 21.05 5.42 3.92
N LEU A 212 21.58 5.75 2.74
CA LEU A 212 22.58 4.94 2.06
C LEU A 212 24.02 5.20 2.53
N ALA A 213 24.28 6.26 3.31
CA ALA A 213 25.64 6.56 3.77
C ALA A 213 26.23 5.40 4.59
N PRO A 214 27.53 5.08 4.44
CA PRO A 214 28.09 3.82 4.95
C PRO A 214 28.28 3.85 6.47
N ASP A 215 28.46 5.04 7.02
CA ASP A 215 28.53 5.34 8.44
C ASP A 215 27.16 5.61 9.07
N TYR A 216 26.08 5.62 8.29
CA TYR A 216 24.72 5.79 8.81
C TYR A 216 24.25 4.50 9.48
N ASN A 217 24.41 4.45 10.79
CA ASN A 217 23.98 3.36 11.66
C ASN A 217 23.24 3.93 12.90
N PRO A 218 22.06 4.55 12.70
CA PRO A 218 21.29 5.17 13.77
C PRO A 218 20.77 4.13 14.76
N ASP A 219 20.59 4.55 16.01
CA ASP A 219 19.67 3.87 16.91
C ASP A 219 18.20 4.17 16.53
N GLU A 220 17.25 3.55 17.23
CA GLU A 220 15.82 3.73 16.95
C GLU A 220 15.39 5.20 17.06
N GLN A 221 15.87 5.92 18.08
CA GLN A 221 15.48 7.31 18.31
C GLN A 221 15.96 8.24 17.21
N GLN A 222 17.22 8.07 16.76
CA GLN A 222 17.79 8.84 15.67
C GLN A 222 17.11 8.50 14.34
N LEU A 223 16.79 7.23 14.10
CA LEU A 223 16.11 6.79 12.88
C LEU A 223 14.70 7.43 12.77
N ILE A 224 13.93 7.43 13.86
CA ILE A 224 12.61 8.07 13.90
C ILE A 224 12.74 9.59 13.71
N ALA A 225 13.67 10.23 14.44
CA ALA A 225 13.88 11.67 14.33
C ALA A 225 14.25 12.11 12.91
N ASP A 226 15.14 11.36 12.26
CA ASP A 226 15.57 11.62 10.88
C ASP A 226 14.44 11.43 9.87
N TYR A 227 13.63 10.37 10.03
CA TYR A 227 12.47 10.18 9.18
C TYR A 227 11.46 11.31 9.33
N LEU A 228 11.11 11.71 10.57
CA LEU A 228 10.14 12.77 10.81
C LEU A 228 10.62 14.13 10.28
N ALA A 229 11.92 14.42 10.39
CA ALA A 229 12.50 15.64 9.84
C ALA A 229 12.43 15.68 8.30
N ALA A 230 12.68 14.54 7.64
CA ALA A 230 12.69 14.47 6.17
C ALA A 230 11.30 14.20 5.54
N ASN A 231 10.41 13.56 6.28
CA ASN A 231 9.11 13.07 5.82
C ASN A 231 7.99 13.43 6.80
N PRO A 232 7.71 14.73 7.04
CA PRO A 232 6.66 15.16 7.97
C PRO A 232 5.26 15.04 7.32
N THR A 233 4.97 13.89 6.71
CA THR A 233 3.73 13.66 5.96
C THR A 233 3.43 12.18 5.83
N ARG A 234 2.14 11.84 5.80
CA ARG A 234 1.67 10.50 5.41
C ARG A 234 1.81 10.27 3.91
N ASN A 235 2.01 11.31 3.10
CA ASN A 235 2.14 11.19 1.65
C ASN A 235 3.52 10.67 1.26
N ARG A 236 3.71 9.35 1.32
CA ARG A 236 4.90 8.65 0.82
C ARG A 236 4.51 7.30 0.23
N ALA A 237 5.23 6.89 -0.82
CA ALA A 237 5.05 5.56 -1.42
C ALA A 237 5.29 4.42 -0.42
N LEU A 238 6.21 4.63 0.53
CA LEU A 238 6.36 3.84 1.74
C LEU A 238 6.25 4.79 2.94
N ASP A 239 5.15 4.70 3.67
CA ASP A 239 4.90 5.50 4.86
C ASP A 239 5.25 4.69 6.12
N MET A 240 6.18 5.22 6.91
CA MET A 240 6.68 4.62 8.15
C MET A 240 5.97 5.13 9.39
N LEU A 241 5.11 6.15 9.28
CA LEU A 241 4.44 6.76 10.43
C LEU A 241 3.62 5.77 11.27
N PRO A 242 2.94 4.75 10.70
CA PRO A 242 2.26 3.75 11.51
C PRO A 242 3.21 2.97 12.43
N LEU A 243 4.32 2.49 11.88
CA LEU A 243 5.38 1.80 12.61
C LEU A 243 6.03 2.71 13.65
N PHE A 244 6.43 3.92 13.27
CA PHE A 244 7.08 4.84 14.21
C PHE A 244 6.12 5.33 15.29
N SER A 245 4.81 5.39 15.02
CA SER A 245 3.81 5.62 16.07
C SER A 245 3.58 4.39 16.95
N HIS A 246 3.99 3.19 16.54
CA HIS A 246 4.00 2.00 17.40
C HIS A 246 5.18 2.02 18.37
N LEU A 247 6.35 2.50 17.90
CA LEU A 247 7.57 2.61 18.70
C LEU A 247 7.56 3.83 19.64
N ASP A 248 7.20 5.01 19.13
CA ASP A 248 7.21 6.27 19.88
C ASP A 248 6.05 7.19 19.45
N GLN A 249 4.83 6.83 19.88
CA GLN A 249 3.62 7.61 19.59
C GLN A 249 3.71 9.09 20.01
N PRO A 250 4.22 9.45 21.21
CA PRO A 250 4.35 10.84 21.61
C PRO A 250 5.19 11.67 20.63
N ARG A 251 6.34 11.15 20.18
CA ARG A 251 7.21 11.85 19.21
C ARG A 251 6.53 12.04 17.86
N VAL A 252 5.87 11.01 17.33
CA VAL A 252 5.16 11.11 16.04
C VAL A 252 4.02 12.12 16.13
N ARG A 253 3.21 12.10 17.19
CA ARG A 253 2.11 13.07 17.37
C ARG A 253 2.60 14.51 17.51
N ALA A 254 3.76 14.73 18.13
CA ALA A 254 4.36 16.05 18.24
C ALA A 254 4.82 16.59 16.87
N ALA A 255 5.33 15.73 15.99
CA ALA A 255 5.74 16.11 14.65
C ALA A 255 4.58 16.18 13.64
N ILE A 256 3.57 15.31 13.79
CA ILE A 256 2.46 15.11 12.87
C ILE A 256 1.13 15.16 13.65
N PRO A 257 0.52 16.35 13.76
CA PRO A 257 -0.79 16.51 14.40
C PRO A 257 -1.92 16.06 13.44
N ASP A 258 -1.91 14.79 13.05
CA ASP A 258 -2.92 14.15 12.18
C ASP A 258 -3.41 12.85 12.83
N ASP A 259 -4.66 12.85 13.31
CA ASP A 259 -5.27 11.71 14.01
C ASP A 259 -5.44 10.47 13.11
N ARG A 260 -5.21 10.60 11.80
CA ARG A 260 -5.25 9.49 10.85
C ARG A 260 -3.96 8.66 10.84
N VAL A 261 -2.95 9.00 11.63
CA VAL A 261 -1.78 8.15 11.86
C VAL A 261 -2.16 7.07 12.87
N GLY A 262 -2.53 5.89 12.37
CA GLY A 262 -2.82 4.73 13.20
C GLY A 262 -1.53 4.05 13.68
N SER A 263 -1.41 3.79 14.98
CA SER A 263 -0.28 3.05 15.58
C SER A 263 -0.42 1.55 15.32
N ARG A 264 0.56 0.96 14.63
CA ARG A 264 0.59 -0.48 14.29
C ARG A 264 2.01 -0.92 13.88
N PRO A 265 2.42 -2.17 14.14
CA PRO A 265 3.77 -2.68 13.83
C PRO A 265 3.96 -2.99 12.33
N THR A 266 3.44 -2.15 11.44
CA THR A 266 3.44 -2.39 9.99
C THR A 266 3.98 -1.19 9.23
N LEU A 267 4.57 -1.48 8.07
CA LEU A 267 4.82 -0.47 7.05
C LEU A 267 3.50 -0.11 6.36
N HIS A 268 3.43 1.03 5.67
CA HIS A 268 2.29 1.36 4.80
C HIS A 268 2.78 1.62 3.38
N TYR A 269 2.76 0.58 2.55
CA TYR A 269 3.22 0.61 1.16
C TYR A 269 2.04 0.90 0.23
N ARG A 270 2.08 2.05 -0.48
CA ARG A 270 0.95 2.63 -1.21
C ARG A 270 1.15 2.76 -2.71
N LEU A 271 2.27 2.27 -3.22
CA LEU A 271 2.64 2.43 -4.62
C LEU A 271 1.77 1.64 -5.61
N PRO A 272 1.33 0.39 -5.32
CA PRO A 272 0.57 -0.39 -6.30
C PRO A 272 -0.77 0.25 -6.71
N ASN A 273 -1.19 -0.04 -7.95
CA ASN A 273 -2.54 0.28 -8.43
C ASN A 273 -3.51 -0.83 -8.04
N CYS A 274 -4.79 -0.48 -7.86
CA CYS A 274 -5.87 -1.44 -7.80
C CYS A 274 -6.46 -1.64 -9.21
N GLU A 275 -5.95 -2.63 -9.95
CA GLU A 275 -6.40 -2.97 -11.32
C GLU A 275 -7.48 -4.07 -11.27
N ILE A 276 -8.43 -3.96 -10.33
CA ILE A 276 -9.44 -5.00 -10.05
C ILE A 276 -10.36 -5.31 -11.24
N ASP A 277 -10.44 -4.40 -12.22
CA ASP A 277 -11.17 -4.51 -13.48
C ASP A 277 -10.41 -5.27 -14.58
N ASP A 278 -9.09 -5.44 -14.47
CA ASP A 278 -8.31 -6.24 -15.42
C ASP A 278 -8.49 -7.75 -15.12
N PRO A 279 -9.06 -8.54 -16.05
CA PRO A 279 -9.27 -9.98 -15.85
C PRO A 279 -7.96 -10.77 -15.65
N ASN A 280 -6.81 -10.19 -16.01
CA ASN A 280 -5.49 -10.79 -15.82
C ASN A 280 -4.78 -10.30 -14.55
N TRP A 281 -5.36 -9.35 -13.83
CA TRP A 281 -4.77 -8.85 -12.59
C TRP A 281 -5.02 -9.81 -11.42
N SER A 282 -4.02 -9.94 -10.56
CA SER A 282 -4.15 -10.65 -9.29
C SER A 282 -3.29 -9.99 -8.23
N LEU A 283 -3.71 -10.09 -6.97
CA LEU A 283 -2.95 -9.62 -5.81
C LEU A 283 -1.54 -10.23 -5.73
N ALA A 284 -1.32 -11.40 -6.33
CA ALA A 284 -0.03 -12.06 -6.33
C ALA A 284 1.05 -11.24 -7.04
N ARG A 285 0.70 -10.40 -8.02
CA ARG A 285 1.68 -9.55 -8.72
C ARG A 285 2.25 -8.44 -7.83
N PRO A 286 1.45 -7.50 -7.28
CA PRO A 286 1.98 -6.49 -6.37
C PRO A 286 2.56 -7.08 -5.08
N TRP A 287 2.07 -8.26 -4.64
CA TRP A 287 2.68 -8.98 -3.53
C TRP A 287 4.09 -9.47 -3.85
N ARG A 288 4.31 -10.10 -5.02
CA ARG A 288 5.65 -10.48 -5.49
C ARG A 288 6.61 -9.29 -5.56
N ASP A 289 6.10 -8.13 -5.96
CA ASP A 289 6.89 -6.90 -6.05
C ASP A 289 7.36 -6.44 -4.68
N TRP A 290 6.46 -6.49 -3.68
CA TRP A 290 6.83 -6.26 -2.30
C TRP A 290 7.85 -7.28 -1.78
N LEU A 291 7.69 -8.57 -2.13
CA LEU A 291 8.62 -9.62 -1.72
C LEU A 291 10.04 -9.41 -2.25
N GLN A 292 10.24 -8.65 -3.33
CA GLN A 292 11.60 -8.25 -3.76
C GLN A 292 12.27 -7.33 -2.72
N VAL A 293 11.51 -6.39 -2.14
CA VAL A 293 11.98 -5.53 -1.05
C VAL A 293 12.27 -6.35 0.21
N ASP A 294 11.33 -7.22 0.59
CA ASP A 294 11.46 -8.09 1.77
C ASP A 294 12.69 -9.00 1.65
N ALA A 295 12.89 -9.59 0.47
CA ALA A 295 14.02 -10.48 0.20
C ALA A 295 15.36 -9.74 0.15
N LEU A 296 15.40 -8.53 -0.42
CA LEU A 296 16.61 -7.72 -0.42
C LEU A 296 16.97 -7.28 1.01
N ALA A 297 15.99 -6.86 1.81
CA ALA A 297 16.20 -6.46 3.20
C ALA A 297 16.69 -7.62 4.10
N CYS A 298 16.29 -8.86 3.77
CA CYS A 298 16.69 -10.06 4.52
C CYS A 298 18.06 -10.63 4.10
N ASP A 299 18.73 -10.07 3.10
CA ASP A 299 20.03 -10.51 2.59
C ASP A 299 21.07 -9.38 2.74
N PRO A 300 21.85 -9.35 3.84
CA PRO A 300 22.78 -8.26 4.12
C PRO A 300 23.83 -8.03 3.03
N ALA A 301 24.36 -9.10 2.43
CA ALA A 301 25.39 -9.01 1.41
C ALA A 301 24.82 -8.44 0.10
N ARG A 302 23.64 -8.90 -0.32
CA ARG A 302 22.96 -8.36 -1.49
C ARG A 302 22.50 -6.92 -1.28
N LEU A 303 22.01 -6.59 -0.08
CA LEU A 303 21.63 -5.23 0.28
C LEU A 303 22.83 -4.28 0.25
N GLU A 304 23.97 -4.67 0.81
CA GLU A 304 25.19 -3.87 0.80
C GLU A 304 25.66 -3.60 -0.64
N ALA A 305 25.64 -4.61 -1.50
CA ALA A 305 25.95 -4.44 -2.93
C ALA A 305 24.98 -3.46 -3.62
N ALA A 306 23.67 -3.59 -3.37
CA ALA A 306 22.65 -2.70 -3.92
C ALA A 306 22.83 -1.25 -3.45
N VAL A 307 23.08 -1.05 -2.15
CA VAL A 307 23.34 0.25 -1.53
C VAL A 307 24.59 0.88 -2.14
N SER A 308 25.70 0.14 -2.25
CA SER A 308 26.96 0.64 -2.82
C SER A 308 26.76 1.13 -4.24
N ARG A 309 26.17 0.29 -5.10
CA ARG A 309 25.92 0.61 -6.50
C ARG A 309 24.93 1.76 -6.68
N TYR A 310 23.89 1.83 -5.85
CA TYR A 310 22.92 2.92 -5.94
C TYR A 310 23.56 4.26 -5.58
N ARG A 311 24.47 4.29 -4.62
CA ARG A 311 25.20 5.52 -4.28
C ARG A 311 26.13 5.99 -5.38
N GLU A 312 26.82 5.07 -6.04
CA GLU A 312 27.62 5.39 -7.22
C GLU A 312 26.75 6.01 -8.31
N HIS A 313 25.55 5.46 -8.54
CA HIS A 313 24.57 6.03 -9.45
C HIS A 313 24.13 7.44 -9.03
N LEU A 314 23.83 7.68 -7.75
CA LEU A 314 23.44 8.99 -7.23
C LEU A 314 24.56 10.04 -7.29
N GLY A 315 25.82 9.62 -7.20
CA GLY A 315 27.01 10.49 -7.28
C GLY A 315 27.52 10.74 -8.69
N GLY A 316 27.06 9.97 -9.69
CA GLY A 316 27.49 10.07 -11.08
C GLY A 316 26.82 11.19 -11.88
N ILE A 317 27.47 11.63 -12.96
CA ILE A 317 26.96 12.66 -13.90
C ILE A 317 25.65 12.19 -14.59
N SER A 318 25.41 10.88 -14.66
CA SER A 318 24.23 10.24 -15.24
C SER A 318 23.07 9.99 -14.26
N GLY A 319 23.20 10.34 -12.97
CA GLY A 319 22.19 10.12 -11.90
C GLY A 319 20.84 10.86 -12.06
N GLY A 320 20.53 11.33 -13.28
CA GLY A 320 19.33 12.08 -13.65
C GLY A 320 18.32 11.31 -14.50
N LEU A 321 18.65 10.14 -15.05
CA LEU A 321 17.73 9.39 -15.91
C LEU A 321 17.06 8.25 -15.14
N PHE A 322 15.81 8.46 -14.69
CA PHE A 322 14.97 7.48 -13.96
C PHE A 322 14.95 6.07 -14.57
N GLY A 323 15.12 5.93 -15.89
CA GLY A 323 15.11 4.63 -16.57
C GLY A 323 16.39 3.80 -16.40
N ASP A 324 17.52 4.44 -16.13
CA ASP A 324 18.82 3.77 -16.02
C ASP A 324 18.88 2.93 -14.74
N TRP A 325 18.55 3.52 -13.59
CA TRP A 325 18.56 2.80 -12.32
C TRP A 325 17.44 1.74 -12.22
N ALA A 326 16.25 2.00 -12.77
CA ALA A 326 15.17 1.00 -12.79
C ALA A 326 15.58 -0.30 -13.52
N GLN A 327 16.42 -0.20 -14.54
CA GLN A 327 16.98 -1.35 -15.25
C GLN A 327 18.19 -1.94 -14.51
N ALA A 328 19.10 -1.08 -14.02
CA ALA A 328 20.29 -1.53 -13.31
C ALA A 328 19.96 -2.28 -12.01
N SER A 329 18.96 -1.82 -11.25
CA SER A 329 18.51 -2.46 -10.01
C SER A 329 17.88 -3.85 -10.21
N ALA A 330 17.55 -4.22 -11.45
CA ALA A 330 16.99 -5.54 -11.76
C ALA A 330 17.96 -6.69 -11.42
N GLU A 331 19.27 -6.44 -11.36
CA GLU A 331 20.26 -7.45 -10.97
C GLU A 331 20.13 -7.93 -9.53
N PHE A 332 19.47 -7.15 -8.67
CA PHE A 332 19.25 -7.49 -7.26
C PHE A 332 17.94 -8.26 -7.03
N LEU A 333 17.10 -8.41 -8.06
CA LEU A 333 15.81 -9.08 -7.98
C LEU A 333 15.98 -10.60 -7.97
N LEU A 334 15.06 -11.28 -7.29
CA LEU A 334 14.88 -12.72 -7.37
C LEU A 334 14.07 -13.08 -8.63
N PRO A 335 14.61 -13.85 -9.58
CA PRO A 335 13.91 -14.24 -10.81
C PRO A 335 12.59 -14.99 -10.57
N GLU A 336 12.51 -15.79 -9.51
CA GLU A 336 11.32 -16.56 -9.14
C GLU A 336 10.14 -15.70 -8.67
N LEU A 337 10.40 -14.42 -8.36
CA LEU A 337 9.40 -13.43 -7.97
C LEU A 337 9.06 -12.44 -9.11
N CYS A 338 9.71 -12.54 -10.28
CA CYS A 338 9.50 -11.59 -11.39
C CYS A 338 8.21 -11.86 -12.19
#